data_AF-A0A2D6JYS2-F1
#
_entry.id   AF-A0A2D6JYS2-F1
#
_cell.length_a   1.000
_cell.length_b   1.000
_cell.length_c   1.000
_cell.angle_alpha   90.00
_cell.angle_beta   90.00
_cell.angle_gamma   90.00
#
_symmetry.space_group_name_H-M   'P 1'
#
loop_
_entity.id
_entity.type
_entity.pdbx_description
1 polymer ?
#
loop_
_entity_poly.entity_id
_entity_poly.type
_entity_poly.pdbx_seq_one_letter_code
_entity_poly.pdbx_strand_id
1 'polypeptide(L)'
;MAAKRGDDKAWNEFVSWCGERGLEAVPANPWTLAAYARWSERHHPYPAVARNIEAIARVHYMKTRKRLDRHPMVMRTLSLIETRAKAKKSAKDKQAALFPEDDILERKSPGKAKAGKTRKAAGKTPATAKGKRTARKKPRKGMSASPKLVSRRRLKS
;
A
#
# COMPACT_ATOMS: atom_id res chain seq x y z
N MET A 1 27.04 -12.18 -25.58
CA MET A 1 25.60 -12.41 -25.26
C MET A 1 24.82 -11.28 -25.92
N ALA A 2 24.06 -11.58 -26.98
CA ALA A 2 23.29 -10.58 -27.71
C ALA A 2 22.10 -10.10 -26.85
N ALA A 3 21.90 -8.78 -26.76
CA ALA A 3 20.69 -8.21 -26.18
C ALA A 3 19.47 -8.73 -26.96
N LYS A 4 18.42 -9.17 -26.26
CA LYS A 4 17.18 -9.56 -26.96
C LYS A 4 16.54 -8.27 -27.49
N ARG A 5 15.91 -8.30 -28.67
CA ARG A 5 15.25 -7.11 -29.29
C ARG A 5 14.30 -6.35 -28.35
N GLY A 6 13.72 -7.01 -27.35
CA GLY A 6 12.88 -6.37 -26.32
C GLY A 6 13.66 -5.55 -25.27
N ASP A 7 14.91 -5.91 -25.01
CA ASP A 7 15.80 -5.19 -24.10
C ASP A 7 16.15 -3.80 -24.67
N ASP A 8 16.39 -3.74 -25.98
CA ASP A 8 16.70 -2.48 -26.70
C ASP A 8 15.52 -1.51 -26.68
N LYS A 9 14.29 -2.02 -26.79
CA LYS A 9 13.09 -1.18 -26.72
C LYS A 9 12.91 -0.54 -25.34
N ALA A 10 13.03 -1.35 -24.27
CA ALA A 10 12.93 -0.85 -22.90
C ALA A 10 14.03 0.16 -22.58
N TRP A 11 15.23 -0.06 -23.12
CA TRP A 11 16.35 0.87 -23.00
C TRP A 11 16.07 2.20 -23.72
N ASN A 12 15.63 2.17 -24.98
CA ASN A 12 15.36 3.39 -25.74
C ASN A 12 14.22 4.22 -25.14
N GLU A 13 13.17 3.56 -24.65
CA GLU A 13 12.08 4.23 -23.92
C GLU A 13 12.58 4.90 -22.64
N PHE A 14 13.47 4.22 -21.89
CA PHE A 14 14.09 4.80 -20.71
C PHE A 14 14.96 6.02 -21.04
N VAL A 15 15.75 5.96 -22.13
CA VAL A 15 16.57 7.09 -22.59
C VAL A 15 15.69 8.28 -22.99
N SER A 16 14.62 8.04 -23.76
CA SER A 16 13.66 9.08 -24.13
C SER A 16 13.03 9.72 -22.89
N TRP A 17 12.58 8.89 -21.95
CA TRP A 17 11.96 9.34 -20.71
C TRP A 17 12.92 10.17 -19.84
N CYS A 18 14.21 9.81 -19.81
CA CYS A 18 15.25 10.59 -19.14
C CYS A 18 15.48 11.93 -19.84
N GLY A 19 15.59 11.93 -21.18
CA GLY A 19 15.82 13.13 -21.98
C GLY A 19 14.71 14.17 -21.83
N GLU A 20 13.44 13.74 -21.83
CA GLU A 20 12.28 14.61 -21.56
C GLU A 20 12.32 15.29 -20.17
N ARG A 21 13.10 14.76 -19.24
CA ARG A 21 13.19 15.23 -17.84
C ARG A 21 14.51 15.89 -17.51
N GLY A 22 15.39 16.09 -18.50
CA GLY A 22 16.74 16.60 -18.27
C GLY A 22 17.59 15.68 -17.38
N LEU A 23 17.30 14.38 -17.39
CA LEU A 23 18.06 13.38 -16.63
C LEU A 23 19.05 12.67 -17.55
N GLU A 24 20.21 12.32 -17.01
CA GLU A 24 21.17 11.47 -17.71
C GLU A 24 20.76 10.00 -17.59
N ALA A 25 20.65 9.32 -18.75
CA ALA A 25 20.30 7.91 -18.79
C ALA A 25 21.45 7.00 -18.31
N VAL A 26 22.71 7.44 -18.36
CA VAL A 26 23.87 6.71 -17.80
C VAL A 26 24.89 7.69 -17.21
N PRO A 27 25.40 7.46 -15.99
CA PRO A 27 24.96 6.44 -15.03
C PRO A 27 23.68 6.90 -14.30
N ALA A 28 22.55 6.20 -14.50
CA ALA A 28 21.35 6.57 -13.76
C ALA A 28 21.51 6.28 -12.25
N ASN A 29 20.98 7.18 -11.45
CA ASN A 29 20.86 6.96 -10.02
C ASN A 29 19.75 5.91 -9.74
N PRO A 30 19.86 5.05 -8.71
CA PRO A 30 18.77 4.16 -8.31
C PRO A 30 17.39 4.83 -8.16
N TRP A 31 17.34 6.11 -7.77
CA TRP A 31 16.06 6.84 -7.70
C TRP A 31 15.44 7.06 -9.09
N THR A 32 16.26 7.31 -10.12
CA THR A 32 15.82 7.50 -11.51
C THR A 32 15.16 6.23 -12.03
N LEU A 33 15.77 5.08 -11.74
CA LEU A 33 15.23 3.78 -12.14
C LEU A 33 13.92 3.46 -11.38
N ALA A 34 13.84 3.80 -10.10
CA ALA A 34 12.61 3.67 -9.31
C ALA A 34 11.49 4.61 -9.81
N ALA A 35 11.83 5.85 -10.17
CA ALA A 35 10.88 6.81 -10.74
C ALA A 35 10.34 6.32 -12.10
N TYR A 36 11.20 5.81 -12.97
CA TYR A 36 10.80 5.19 -14.23
C TYR A 36 9.91 3.95 -14.00
N ALA A 37 10.22 3.09 -13.02
CA ALA A 37 9.37 1.95 -12.66
C ALA A 37 7.96 2.41 -12.25
N ARG A 38 7.85 3.51 -11.51
CA ARG A 38 6.56 4.07 -11.08
C ARG A 38 5.78 4.73 -12.22
N TRP A 39 6.48 5.34 -13.17
CA TRP A 39 5.87 5.91 -14.38
C TRP A 39 5.36 4.79 -15.30
N SER A 40 6.18 3.78 -15.56
CA SER A 40 5.86 2.64 -16.44
C SER A 40 4.71 1.77 -15.92
N GLU A 41 4.42 1.77 -14.61
CA GLU A 41 3.23 1.11 -14.04
C GLU A 41 1.91 1.53 -14.71
N ARG A 42 1.83 2.74 -15.25
CA ARG A 42 0.62 3.23 -15.94
C ARG A 42 0.44 2.63 -17.33
N HIS A 43 1.54 2.24 -17.97
CA HIS A 43 1.56 1.83 -19.37
C HIS A 43 1.74 0.32 -19.52
N HIS A 44 2.24 -0.35 -18.49
CA HIS A 44 2.61 -1.77 -18.54
C HIS A 44 2.15 -2.55 -17.29
N PRO A 45 1.79 -3.83 -17.45
CA PRO A 45 1.54 -4.70 -16.31
C PRO A 45 2.84 -4.95 -15.53
N TYR A 46 2.73 -5.20 -14.22
CA TYR A 46 3.87 -5.45 -13.33
C TYR A 46 4.96 -6.40 -13.90
N PRO A 47 4.65 -7.59 -14.44
CA PRO A 47 5.68 -8.48 -14.97
C PRO A 47 6.47 -7.86 -16.14
N ALA A 48 5.85 -7.00 -16.95
CA ALA A 48 6.55 -6.28 -18.00
C ALA A 48 7.44 -5.17 -17.42
N VAL A 49 6.95 -4.42 -16.41
CA VAL A 49 7.75 -3.42 -15.69
C VAL A 49 9.00 -4.05 -15.08
N ALA A 50 8.87 -5.19 -14.40
CA ALA A 50 10.01 -5.88 -13.79
C ALA A 50 11.07 -6.30 -14.84
N ARG A 51 10.63 -6.85 -15.97
CA ARG A 51 11.52 -7.22 -17.09
C ARG A 51 12.22 -6.01 -17.70
N ASN A 52 11.50 -4.90 -17.90
CA ASN A 52 12.08 -3.66 -18.44
C ASN A 52 13.15 -3.11 -17.51
N ILE A 53 12.90 -3.08 -16.20
CA ILE A 53 13.87 -2.64 -15.20
C ILE A 53 15.12 -3.54 -15.19
N GLU A 54 14.95 -4.86 -15.32
CA GLU A 54 16.08 -5.79 -15.42
C GLU A 54 16.91 -5.58 -16.71
N ALA A 55 16.25 -5.32 -17.84
CA ALA A 55 16.93 -4.98 -19.10
C ALA A 55 17.74 -3.69 -18.97
N ILE A 56 17.15 -2.63 -18.41
CA ILE A 56 17.82 -1.35 -18.16
C ILE A 56 18.99 -1.53 -17.19
N ALA A 57 18.81 -2.31 -16.13
CA ALA A 57 19.87 -2.58 -15.16
C ALA A 57 21.03 -3.39 -15.77
N ARG A 58 20.78 -4.29 -16.73
CA ARG A 58 21.83 -4.99 -17.48
C ARG A 58 22.70 -4.03 -18.27
N VAL A 59 22.11 -3.06 -18.98
CA VAL A 59 22.87 -2.02 -19.70
C VAL A 59 23.72 -1.19 -18.74
N HIS A 60 23.16 -0.81 -17.59
CA HIS A 60 23.90 -0.10 -16.55
C HIS A 60 25.03 -0.93 -15.97
N TYR A 61 24.83 -2.22 -15.73
CA TYR A 61 25.86 -3.11 -15.23
C TYR A 61 27.03 -3.23 -16.21
N MET A 62 26.77 -3.28 -17.51
CA MET A 62 27.84 -3.32 -18.52
C MET A 62 28.75 -2.07 -18.46
N LYS A 63 28.17 -0.89 -18.22
CA LYS A 63 28.91 0.39 -18.20
C LYS A 63 29.50 0.75 -16.83
N THR A 64 28.77 0.51 -15.75
CA THR A 64 29.09 1.00 -14.40
C THR A 64 29.51 -0.12 -13.43
N ARG A 65 29.35 -1.39 -13.83
CA ARG A 65 29.54 -2.59 -12.97
C ARG A 65 28.66 -2.60 -11.70
N LYS A 66 27.69 -1.70 -11.57
CA LYS A 66 26.72 -1.65 -10.47
C LYS A 66 25.39 -2.26 -10.89
N ARG A 67 24.77 -3.00 -9.96
CA ARG A 67 23.45 -3.62 -10.14
C ARG A 67 22.36 -2.73 -9.55
N LEU A 68 21.80 -1.86 -10.38
CA LEU A 68 20.76 -0.91 -9.97
C LEU A 68 19.42 -1.59 -9.65
N ASP A 69 19.14 -2.74 -10.27
CA ASP A 69 17.96 -3.59 -10.02
C ASP A 69 17.86 -4.05 -8.56
N ARG A 70 19.00 -4.38 -7.96
CA ARG A 70 19.10 -4.91 -6.58
C ARG A 70 19.14 -3.82 -5.51
N HIS A 71 19.10 -2.54 -5.91
CA HIS A 71 19.13 -1.46 -4.94
C HIS A 71 17.83 -1.46 -4.11
N PRO A 72 17.89 -1.27 -2.77
CA PRO A 72 16.72 -1.38 -1.88
C PRO A 72 15.57 -0.45 -2.28
N MET A 73 15.89 0.74 -2.81
CA MET A 73 14.88 1.68 -3.30
C MET A 73 14.09 1.13 -4.51
N VAL A 74 14.78 0.49 -5.45
CA VAL A 74 14.16 -0.08 -6.65
C VAL A 74 13.33 -1.31 -6.26
N MET A 75 13.89 -2.19 -5.43
CA MET A 75 13.17 -3.36 -4.91
C MET A 75 11.91 -2.97 -4.14
N ARG A 76 12.00 -1.98 -3.25
CA ARG A 76 10.82 -1.48 -2.51
C ARG A 76 9.77 -0.93 -3.47
N THR A 77 10.19 -0.21 -4.49
CA THR A 77 9.27 0.34 -5.50
C THR A 77 8.58 -0.78 -6.29
N LEU A 78 9.32 -1.77 -6.78
CA LEU A 78 8.75 -2.93 -7.46
C LEU A 78 7.77 -3.70 -6.56
N SER A 79 8.09 -3.90 -5.29
CA SER A 79 7.18 -4.55 -4.34
C SER A 79 5.87 -3.77 -4.12
N LEU A 80 5.94 -2.43 -4.11
CA LEU A 80 4.75 -1.58 -4.04
C LEU A 80 3.92 -1.65 -5.32
N ILE A 81 4.56 -1.73 -6.48
CA ILE A 81 3.86 -1.91 -7.76
C ILE A 81 3.16 -3.27 -7.80
N GLU A 82 3.83 -4.33 -7.33
CA GLU A 82 3.28 -5.67 -7.27
C GLU A 82 2.05 -5.76 -6.36
N THR A 83 2.14 -5.20 -5.15
CA THR A 83 1.02 -5.19 -4.20
C THR A 83 -0.19 -4.42 -4.78
N ARG A 84 0.03 -3.30 -5.46
CA ARG A 84 -1.03 -2.57 -6.17
C ARG A 84 -1.62 -3.36 -7.33
N ALA A 85 -0.80 -4.04 -8.12
CA ALA A 85 -1.26 -4.88 -9.23
C ALA A 85 -2.14 -6.03 -8.72
N LYS A 86 -1.73 -6.69 -7.62
CA LYS A 86 -2.51 -7.73 -6.95
C LYS A 86 -3.83 -7.19 -6.40
N ALA A 87 -3.80 -6.03 -5.73
CA ALA A 87 -5.00 -5.39 -5.20
C ALA A 87 -5.99 -5.04 -6.32
N LYS A 88 -5.52 -4.47 -7.44
CA LYS A 88 -6.35 -4.18 -8.63
C LYS A 88 -6.99 -5.45 -9.20
N LYS A 89 -6.24 -6.54 -9.32
CA LYS A 89 -6.78 -7.82 -9.78
C LYS A 89 -7.88 -8.33 -8.83
N SER A 90 -7.61 -8.35 -7.53
CA SER A 90 -8.59 -8.81 -6.53
C SER A 90 -9.83 -7.93 -6.44
N ALA A 91 -9.73 -6.62 -6.68
CA ALA A 91 -10.87 -5.70 -6.70
C ALA A 91 -11.68 -5.79 -8.00
N LYS A 92 -11.06 -6.23 -9.11
CA LYS A 92 -11.78 -6.57 -10.33
C LYS A 92 -12.57 -7.87 -10.16
N ASP A 93 -11.94 -8.87 -9.55
CA ASP A 93 -12.57 -10.18 -9.29
C ASP A 93 -13.67 -10.08 -8.22
N LYS A 94 -13.44 -9.22 -7.21
CA LYS A 94 -14.41 -8.84 -6.20
C LYS A 94 -14.81 -7.41 -6.49
N GLN A 95 -15.54 -7.16 -7.58
CA GLN A 95 -16.20 -5.88 -7.81
C GLN A 95 -17.12 -5.69 -6.60
N ALA A 96 -16.54 -5.12 -5.55
CA ALA A 96 -17.17 -5.00 -4.25
C ALA A 96 -18.24 -3.98 -4.55
N ALA A 97 -19.48 -4.45 -4.60
CA ALA A 97 -20.62 -3.58 -4.50
C ALA A 97 -20.48 -2.90 -3.14
N LEU A 98 -19.69 -1.81 -3.10
CA LEU A 98 -19.53 -0.95 -1.93
C LEU A 98 -20.89 -0.38 -1.50
N PHE A 99 -21.83 -0.40 -2.45
CA PHE A 99 -23.24 -0.14 -2.29
C PHE A 99 -23.99 -1.28 -3.01
N PRO A 100 -24.30 -2.39 -2.32
CA PRO A 100 -25.26 -3.37 -2.84
C PRO A 100 -26.61 -2.67 -3.06
N GLU A 101 -27.24 -2.87 -4.21
CA GLU A 101 -28.53 -2.23 -4.54
C GLU A 101 -29.63 -2.53 -3.50
N ASP A 102 -29.54 -3.69 -2.84
CA ASP A 102 -30.43 -4.10 -1.75
C ASP A 102 -30.37 -3.13 -0.55
N ASP A 103 -29.21 -2.51 -0.28
CA ASP A 103 -28.99 -1.57 0.82
C ASP A 103 -29.52 -0.15 0.48
N ILE A 104 -29.74 0.14 -0.80
CA ILE A 104 -30.23 1.44 -1.30
C ILE A 104 -31.77 1.48 -1.31
N LEU A 105 -32.43 0.36 -1.58
CA LEU A 105 -33.88 0.27 -1.73
C LEU A 105 -34.63 0.05 -0.42
N GLU A 106 -33.98 -0.40 0.65
CA GLU A 106 -34.59 -0.50 1.98
C GLU A 106 -34.72 0.86 2.67
N ARG A 107 -35.67 1.68 2.19
CA ARG A 107 -36.19 2.81 2.98
C ARG A 107 -37.01 2.22 4.13
N LYS A 108 -36.34 1.90 5.24
CA LYS A 108 -36.97 1.40 6.48
C LYS A 108 -37.91 2.46 7.01
N SER A 109 -39.16 2.41 6.56
CA SER A 109 -40.25 3.16 7.17
C SER A 109 -40.36 2.74 8.64
N PRO A 110 -40.57 3.67 9.59
CA PRO A 110 -40.72 3.32 11.00
C PRO A 110 -42.11 2.67 11.19
N GLY A 111 -42.22 1.41 10.77
CA GLY A 111 -43.39 0.57 10.94
C GLY A 111 -43.46 0.01 12.36
N LYS A 112 -44.30 0.64 13.19
CA LYS A 112 -45.03 0.12 14.36
C LYS A 112 -44.57 -1.27 14.86
N ALA A 113 -43.72 -1.27 15.89
CA ALA A 113 -43.40 -2.48 16.64
C ALA A 113 -44.69 -3.10 17.22
N LYS A 114 -45.05 -4.31 16.77
CA LYS A 114 -46.04 -5.14 17.46
C LYS A 114 -45.38 -5.74 18.70
N ALA A 115 -45.89 -5.34 19.86
CA ALA A 115 -45.51 -5.84 21.17
C ALA A 115 -45.82 -7.35 21.28
N GLY A 116 -44.78 -8.16 21.40
CA GLY A 116 -44.84 -9.55 21.82
C GLY A 116 -44.58 -9.67 23.32
N LYS A 117 -45.54 -10.26 24.02
CA LYS A 117 -45.76 -10.37 25.47
C LYS A 117 -44.59 -10.96 26.28
N THR A 118 -44.34 -10.33 27.42
CA THR A 118 -43.41 -10.66 28.52
C THR A 118 -43.61 -12.03 29.18
N ARG A 119 -42.50 -12.67 29.61
CA ARG A 119 -42.43 -13.42 30.89
C ARG A 119 -41.12 -13.13 31.63
N LYS A 120 -41.23 -12.65 32.87
CA LYS A 120 -40.18 -12.34 33.85
C LYS A 120 -39.77 -13.60 34.64
N ALA A 121 -38.49 -13.68 35.00
CA ALA A 121 -37.96 -14.13 36.29
C ALA A 121 -36.51 -13.58 36.38
N ALA A 122 -36.21 -12.48 37.09
CA ALA A 122 -35.80 -12.44 38.51
C ALA A 122 -34.90 -13.63 38.91
N GLY A 123 -33.65 -13.49 39.36
CA GLY A 123 -32.82 -12.35 39.74
C GLY A 123 -31.56 -12.89 40.46
N LYS A 124 -30.78 -11.95 41.03
CA LYS A 124 -29.64 -12.10 41.97
C LYS A 124 -28.23 -12.10 41.37
N THR A 125 -27.59 -10.94 41.44
CA THR A 125 -26.17 -10.81 41.79
C THR A 125 -25.96 -11.20 43.26
N PRO A 126 -24.75 -11.64 43.63
CA PRO A 126 -24.01 -10.86 44.61
C PRO A 126 -22.51 -10.70 44.28
N ALA A 127 -21.90 -9.83 45.07
CA ALA A 127 -20.64 -9.15 44.85
C ALA A 127 -19.36 -9.94 45.23
N THR A 128 -18.23 -9.40 44.75
CA THR A 128 -16.88 -9.40 45.36
C THR A 128 -16.18 -10.73 45.70
N ALA A 129 -15.08 -11.03 44.98
CA ALA A 129 -13.90 -11.67 45.58
C ALA A 129 -12.62 -11.40 44.75
N LYS A 130 -11.54 -11.16 45.49
CA LYS A 130 -10.17 -10.82 45.09
C LYS A 130 -9.50 -11.85 44.17
N GLY A 131 -8.82 -11.32 43.15
CA GLY A 131 -7.46 -11.66 42.70
C GLY A 131 -6.97 -13.11 42.60
N LYS A 132 -6.63 -13.53 41.37
CA LYS A 132 -5.42 -14.35 41.12
C LYS A 132 -4.86 -14.09 39.72
N ARG A 133 -3.58 -13.70 39.68
CA ARG A 133 -2.80 -13.22 38.53
C ARG A 133 -2.64 -14.33 37.48
N THR A 134 -3.03 -14.08 36.24
CA THR A 134 -2.56 -14.83 35.07
C THR A 134 -1.78 -13.89 34.14
N ALA A 135 -0.77 -14.47 33.48
CA ALA A 135 0.37 -13.82 32.87
C ALA A 135 0.04 -12.55 32.04
N ARG A 136 0.71 -11.45 32.41
CA ARG A 136 0.57 -10.13 31.79
C ARG A 136 1.14 -10.16 30.37
N LYS A 137 0.29 -10.34 29.35
CA LYS A 137 0.65 -10.05 27.96
C LYS A 137 1.00 -8.56 27.87
N LYS A 138 2.20 -8.23 27.38
CA LYS A 138 2.61 -6.83 27.11
C LYS A 138 1.61 -6.22 26.12
N PRO A 139 0.96 -5.08 26.42
CA PRO A 139 0.11 -4.42 25.45
C PRO A 139 0.99 -3.91 24.30
N ARG A 140 0.62 -4.26 23.07
CA ARG A 140 1.19 -3.67 21.86
C ARG A 140 1.03 -2.16 21.95
N LYS A 141 2.09 -1.42 21.62
CA LYS A 141 2.14 0.03 21.66
C LYS A 141 1.15 0.59 20.63
N GLY A 142 -0.09 0.80 21.05
CA GLY A 142 -1.10 1.51 20.29
C GLY A 142 -0.73 2.99 20.20
N MET A 143 -1.03 3.60 19.06
CA MET A 143 -0.99 5.07 18.94
C MET A 143 -2.00 5.65 19.95
N SER A 144 -1.60 6.69 20.69
CA SER A 144 -2.49 7.29 21.70
C SER A 144 -3.73 7.87 21.01
N ALA A 145 -4.90 7.67 21.61
CA ALA A 145 -6.18 8.17 21.11
C ALA A 145 -6.25 9.70 21.02
N SER A 146 -5.28 10.40 21.59
CA SER A 146 -5.21 11.87 21.59
C SER A 146 -3.76 12.30 21.30
N PRO A 147 -3.54 13.28 20.40
CA PRO A 147 -2.23 13.87 20.18
C PRO A 147 -1.78 14.66 21.44
N LYS A 148 -0.47 14.69 21.70
CA LYS A 148 0.09 15.50 22.79
C LYS A 148 -0.12 16.98 22.49
N LEU A 149 -0.93 17.66 23.30
CA LEU A 149 -1.08 19.11 23.26
C LEU A 149 0.18 19.74 23.86
N VAL A 150 0.89 20.54 23.06
CA VAL A 150 2.06 21.30 23.51
C VAL A 150 1.55 22.66 24.00
N SER A 151 1.90 23.04 25.24
CA SER A 151 1.62 24.38 25.72
C SER A 151 2.60 25.39 25.10
N ARG A 152 2.09 26.53 24.64
CA ARG A 152 2.93 27.61 24.11
C ARG A 152 3.66 28.29 25.28
N ARG A 153 4.98 28.38 25.19
CA ARG A 153 5.81 29.13 26.13
C ARG A 153 5.41 30.60 26.07
N ARG A 154 4.98 31.18 27.20
CA ARG A 154 4.75 32.63 27.29
C ARG A 154 6.10 33.34 27.27
N LEU A 155 6.30 34.21 26.28
CA LEU A 155 7.42 35.14 26.24
C LEU A 155 7.15 36.21 27.31
N LYS A 156 8.14 36.46 28.18
CA LYS A 156 8.10 37.59 29.10
C LYS A 156 8.27 38.88 28.29
N SER A 157 7.33 39.80 28.48
CA SER A 157 7.47 41.20 28.09
C SER A 157 8.46 41.91 28.99
#